data_AF-A0A7J9WQF6-F1
#
_entry.id   AF-A0A7J9WQF6-F1
#
_cell.length_a   1.000
_cell.length_b   1.000
_cell.length_c   1.000
_cell.angle_alpha   90.00
_cell.angle_beta   90.00
_cell.angle_gamma   90.00
#
_symmetry.space_group_name_H-M   'P 1'
#
loop_
_entity.id
_entity.type
_entity.pdbx_description
1 polymer ?
#
loop_
_entity_poly.entity_id
_entity_poly.type
_entity_poly.pdbx_seq_one_letter_code
_entity_poly.pdbx_strand_id
1 'polypeptide(L)' 'MLDTGRSLGGPPGMPEERLAYARDAFEQAMTDPELIAEAEAQNRPLSYLSGEDLQEMIASAFDSPDAFQQLIESSY' A
#
# COMPACT_ATOMS: atom_id res chain seq x y z
N MET A 1 -12.55 10.58 5.54
CA MET A 1 -12.82 9.59 4.49
C MET A 1 -11.47 8.97 4.19
N LEU A 2 -11.21 7.78 4.71
CA LEU A 2 -9.93 7.08 4.52
C LEU A 2 -9.82 6.78 3.02
N ASP A 3 -8.97 7.51 2.30
CA ASP A 3 -8.56 7.09 0.96
C ASP A 3 -7.99 5.70 1.12
N THR A 4 -8.75 4.71 0.68
CA THR A 4 -8.41 3.30 0.86
C THR A 4 -7.32 3.02 -0.16
N GLY A 5 -6.06 3.24 0.23
CA GLY A 5 -4.91 2.90 -0.59
C GLY A 5 -5.03 1.45 -1.03
N ARG A 6 -5.08 1.21 -2.34
CA ARG A 6 -5.14 -0.15 -2.89
C ARG A 6 -3.76 -0.76 -2.78
N SER A 7 -3.54 -1.51 -1.70
CA SER A 7 -2.32 -2.26 -1.48
C SER A 7 -2.25 -3.51 -2.36
N LEU A 8 -1.04 -3.89 -2.72
CA LEU A 8 -0.73 -5.17 -3.33
C LEU A 8 0.10 -5.98 -2.33
N GLY A 9 -0.28 -7.24 -2.11
CA GLY A 9 0.38 -8.14 -1.18
C GLY A 9 0.90 -9.38 -1.89
N GLY A 10 2.09 -9.84 -1.50
CA GLY A 10 2.66 -11.12 -1.91
C GLY A 10 2.37 -12.25 -0.91
N PRO A 11 2.62 -13.51 -1.28
CA PRO A 11 2.52 -14.64 -0.35
C PRO A 11 3.55 -14.53 0.78
N PRO A 12 3.26 -15.09 1.97
CA PRO A 12 4.20 -15.11 3.08
C PRO A 12 5.44 -15.95 2.75
N GLY A 13 6.61 -15.52 3.24
CA GLY A 13 7.87 -16.24 3.04
C GLY A 13 8.43 -16.16 1.61
N MET A 14 8.01 -15.17 0.83
CA MET A 14 8.58 -14.91 -0.50
C MET A 14 10.11 -14.71 -0.40
N PRO A 15 10.92 -15.29 -1.32
CA PRO A 15 12.36 -15.05 -1.34
C PRO A 15 12.67 -13.56 -1.45
N GLU A 16 13.64 -13.05 -0.68
CA GLU A 16 13.97 -11.62 -0.60
C GLU A 16 14.25 -10.99 -1.97
N GLU A 17 14.99 -11.69 -2.84
CA GLU A 17 15.28 -11.22 -4.19
C GLU A 17 14.02 -11.01 -5.04
N ARG A 18 13.00 -11.88 -4.86
CA ARG A 18 11.73 -11.77 -5.59
C ARG A 18 10.86 -10.64 -5.03
N LEU A 19 10.90 -10.45 -3.72
CA LEU A 19 10.22 -9.33 -3.07
C LEU A 19 10.82 -8.00 -3.53
N ALA A 20 12.15 -7.89 -3.51
CA ALA A 20 12.88 -6.71 -3.99
C ALA A 20 12.57 -6.41 -5.46
N TYR A 21 12.62 -7.42 -6.32
CA TYR A 21 12.26 -7.27 -7.73
C TYR A 21 10.82 -6.76 -7.93
N ALA A 22 9.85 -7.32 -7.19
CA ALA A 22 8.46 -6.90 -7.30
C ALA A 22 8.23 -5.47 -6.79
N ARG A 23 8.91 -5.05 -5.72
CA ARG A 23 8.86 -3.68 -5.20
C ARG A 23 9.44 -2.69 -6.21
N ASP A 24 10.62 -2.97 -6.74
CA ASP A 24 11.29 -2.13 -7.74
C ASP A 24 10.46 -1.99 -9.02
N ALA A 25 9.94 -3.09 -9.56
CA ALA A 25 9.06 -3.06 -10.73
C ALA A 25 7.78 -2.25 -10.49
N PHE A 26 7.22 -2.33 -9.28
CA PHE A 26 6.04 -1.56 -8.92
C PHE A 26 6.34 -0.07 -8.77
N GLU A 27 7.48 0.29 -8.15
CA GLU A 27 7.95 1.67 -8.05
C GLU A 27 8.14 2.29 -9.44
N GLN A 28 8.81 1.58 -10.36
CA GLN A 28 9.00 2.02 -11.73
C GLN A 28 7.66 2.26 -12.43
N ALA A 29 6.68 1.37 -12.26
CA ALA A 29 5.36 1.56 -12.84
C ALA A 29 4.63 2.77 -12.24
N MET A 30 4.67 2.96 -10.91
CA MET A 30 3.96 4.04 -10.23
C MET A 30 4.60 5.42 -10.42
N THR A 31 5.87 5.46 -10.83
CA THR A 31 6.62 6.68 -11.16
C THR A 31 6.73 6.93 -12.66
N ASP A 32 6.15 6.04 -13.48
CA ASP A 32 6.16 6.18 -14.93
C ASP A 32 5.34 7.41 -15.37
N PRO A 33 5.93 8.35 -16.14
CA PRO A 33 5.27 9.59 -16.51
C PRO A 33 4.08 9.38 -17.46
N GLU A 34 4.08 8.32 -18.28
CA GLU A 34 2.95 8.01 -19.15
C GLU A 34 1.76 7.52 -18.31
N LEU A 35 2.02 6.63 -17.33
CA LEU A 35 0.97 6.16 -16.42
C LEU A 35 0.41 7.31 -15.58
N ILE A 36 1.26 8.21 -15.07
CA ILE A 36 0.82 9.38 -14.31
C ILE A 36 -0.08 10.28 -15.15
N ALA A 37 0.33 10.59 -16.39
CA ALA A 37 -0.46 11.43 -17.29
C ALA A 37 -1.82 10.79 -17.63
N GLU A 38 -1.85 9.47 -17.86
CA GLU A 38 -3.10 8.73 -18.09
C GLU A 38 -4.02 8.75 -16.86
N ALA A 39 -3.44 8.63 -15.65
CA ALA A 39 -4.18 8.63 -14.41
C ALA A 39 -4.78 10.01 -14.10
N GLU A 40 -4.02 11.08 -14.35
CA GLU A 40 -4.50 12.47 -14.28
C GLU A 40 -5.63 12.74 -15.28
N ALA A 41 -5.49 12.30 -16.54
CA ALA A 41 -6.52 12.44 -17.56
C ALA A 41 -7.83 11.74 -17.16
N GLN A 42 -7.74 10.66 -16.39
CA GLN A 42 -8.88 9.93 -15.85
C GLN A 42 -9.43 10.50 -14.54
N ASN A 43 -8.89 11.62 -14.03
CA ASN A 43 -9.19 12.17 -12.70
C ASN A 43 -8.97 11.15 -11.57
N ARG A 44 -7.93 10.33 -11.70
CA ARG A 44 -7.54 9.29 -10.74
C ARG A 44 -6.07 9.45 -10.39
N PRO A 45 -5.68 10.52 -9.67
CA PRO A 45 -4.28 10.77 -9.35
C PRO A 45 -3.70 9.58 -8.58
N LEU A 46 -2.48 9.19 -8.96
CA LEU A 46 -1.75 8.14 -8.27
C LEU A 46 -1.05 8.74 -7.04
N SER A 47 -1.22 8.10 -5.89
CA SER A 47 -0.50 8.38 -4.66
C SER A 47 0.26 7.12 -4.29
N TYR A 48 1.54 7.08 -4.65
CA TYR A 48 2.41 5.93 -4.42
C TYR A 48 2.91 5.92 -2.98
N LEU A 49 2.93 4.72 -2.38
CA LEU A 49 3.56 4.43 -1.10
C LEU A 49 4.47 3.21 -1.30
N SER A 50 5.69 3.28 -0.79
CA SER A 50 6.64 2.17 -0.92
C SER A 50 6.15 0.91 -0.19
N GLY A 51 6.67 -0.25 -0.59
CA GLY A 51 6.34 -1.51 0.07
C GLY A 51 6.80 -1.55 1.53
N GLU A 52 7.92 -0.90 1.83
CA GLU A 52 8.50 -0.72 3.16
C GLU A 52 7.59 0.14 4.05
N ASP A 53 7.23 1.33 3.58
CA ASP A 53 6.40 2.27 4.34
C ASP A 53 4.99 1.69 4.57
N LEU A 54 4.45 0.99 3.57
CA LEU A 54 3.17 0.28 3.69
C LEU A 54 3.26 -0.82 4.76
N GLN A 55 4.35 -1.58 4.78
CA GLN A 55 4.54 -2.65 5.76
C GLN A 55 4.67 -2.10 7.18
N GLU A 56 5.38 -0.98 7.36
CA GLU A 56 5.49 -0.28 8.65
C GLU A 56 4.13 0.28 9.10
N MET A 57 3.39 0.93 8.19
CA MET A 57 2.06 1.45 8.48
C MET A 57 1.09 0.34 8.90
N ILE A 58 1.11 -0.80 8.21
CA ILE A 58 0.30 -1.97 8.57
C ILE A 58 0.71 -2.51 9.94
N ALA A 59 2.01 -2.66 10.22
CA ALA A 59 2.49 -3.14 11.50
C ALA A 59 2.05 -2.22 12.66
N SER A 60 2.14 -0.90 12.47
CA SER A 60 1.68 0.09 13.44
C SER A 60 0.17 0.02 13.66
N ALA A 61 -0.62 -0.19 12.60
CA ALA A 61 -2.07 -0.33 12.72
C ALA A 61 -2.45 -1.56 13.55
N PHE A 62 -1.74 -2.68 13.40
CA PHE A 62 -1.94 -3.89 14.21
C PHE A 62 -1.44 -3.77 15.66
N ASP A 63 -0.50 -2.87 15.94
CA ASP A 63 -0.02 -2.57 17.30
C ASP A 63 -0.90 -1.52 18.03
N SER A 64 -2.07 -1.18 17.45
CA SER A 64 -2.98 -0.21 18.05
C SER A 64 -3.59 -0.72 19.37
N PRO A 65 -3.90 0.16 20.35
CA PRO A 65 -4.42 -0.26 21.65
C PRO A 65 -5.72 -1.07 21.53
N ASP A 66 -5.92 -2.06 22.42
CA ASP A 66 -7.12 -2.92 22.43
C ASP A 66 -8.45 -2.14 22.38
N ALA A 67 -8.50 -0.98 23.04
CA ALA A 67 -9.68 -0.11 23.03
C ALA A 67 -10.01 0.43 21.62
N PHE A 68 -9.01 0.69 20.80
CA PHE A 68 -9.17 1.11 19.40
C PHE A 68 -9.59 -0.06 18.52
N GLN A 69 -9.01 -1.25 18.73
CA GLN A 69 -9.40 -2.46 18.01
C GLN A 69 -10.87 -2.82 18.27
N GLN A 70 -11.30 -2.81 19.54
CA GLN A 70 -12.70 -3.04 19.93
C GLN A 70 -13.66 -2.00 19.35
N LEU A 71 -13.23 -0.74 19.25
CA LEU A 71 -14.04 0.30 18.61
C LEU A 71 -14.27 -0.02 17.13
N ILE A 72 -13.24 -0.45 16.40
CA ILE A 72 -13.35 -0.85 14.99
C ILE A 72 -14.25 -2.08 14.85
N GLU A 73 -14.11 -3.11 15.68
CA GLU A 73 -14.96 -4.31 15.65
C GLU A 73 -16.43 -4.00 15.91
N SER A 74 -16.72 -3.12 16.88
CA SER A 74 -18.09 -2.72 17.20
C SER A 74 -18.76 -1.81 16.15
N SER A 75 -17.98 -1.30 15.19
CA SER A 75 -18.44 -0.39 14.14
C SER A 75 -18.87 -1.10 12.86
N TYR A 76 -18.73 -2.43 12.78
CA TYR A 76 -19.14 -3.28 11.65
C TYR A 76 -20.31 -4.19 11.99
#